data_AF-A0A916CLB0-F1
#
_entry.id   AF-A0A916CLB0-F1
#
_cell.length_a   1.000
_cell.length_b   1.000
_cell.length_c   1.000
_cell.angle_alpha   90.00
_cell.angle_beta   90.00
_cell.angle_gamma   90.00
#
_symmetry.space_group_name_H-M   'P 1'
#
loop_
_entity.id
_entity.type
_entity.pdbx_description
1 polymer ?
#
loop_
_entity_poly.entity_id
_entity_poly.type
_entity_poly.pdbx_seq_one_letter_code
_entity_poly.pdbx_strand_id
1 'polypeptide(L)'
;MNTNQKSEIENFVLSKAKDRKLAVLISGSGSNLQAILDASASGELRAQVVAVVSNKADAFGLERARRANVPAIVKLKAQAQDRRAYDAELADLVLLYQPDWIVL
;
A
#
# COMPACT_ATOMS: atom_id res chain seq x y z
N MET A 1 -12.34 -3.30 -37.98
CA MET A 1 -12.16 -2.18 -37.03
C MET A 1 -10.95 -1.39 -37.46
N ASN A 2 -11.04 -0.06 -37.54
CA ASN A 2 -9.92 0.77 -37.99
C ASN A 2 -8.94 1.04 -36.84
N THR A 3 -7.75 1.52 -37.19
CA THR A 3 -6.64 1.77 -36.26
C THR A 3 -7.01 2.76 -35.15
N ASN A 4 -7.90 3.73 -35.43
CA ASN A 4 -8.40 4.71 -34.45
C ASN A 4 -9.37 4.10 -33.44
N GLN A 5 -10.29 3.23 -33.87
CA GLN A 5 -11.20 2.55 -32.95
C GLN A 5 -10.46 1.59 -32.02
N LYS A 6 -9.37 0.97 -32.49
CA LYS A 6 -8.55 0.07 -31.67
C LYS A 6 -7.77 0.84 -30.59
N SER A 7 -7.17 1.99 -30.93
CA SER A 7 -6.45 2.84 -29.97
C SER A 7 -7.38 3.51 -28.95
N GLU A 8 -8.59 3.91 -29.36
CA GLU A 8 -9.60 4.45 -28.45
C GLU A 8 -10.09 3.40 -27.44
N ILE A 9 -10.27 2.15 -27.88
CA ILE A 9 -10.66 1.05 -26.99
C ILE A 9 -9.51 0.66 -26.06
N GLU A 10 -8.27 0.59 -26.55
CA GLU A 10 -7.10 0.35 -25.69
C GLU A 10 -6.95 1.46 -24.64
N ASN A 11 -7.07 2.74 -25.03
CA ASN A 11 -7.05 3.86 -24.09
C ASN A 11 -8.23 3.84 -23.11
N PHE A 12 -9.43 3.46 -23.56
CA PHE A 12 -10.58 3.32 -22.69
C PHE A 12 -10.38 2.21 -21.65
N VAL A 13 -9.88 1.04 -22.07
CA VAL A 13 -9.56 -0.09 -21.19
C VAL A 13 -8.42 0.27 -20.22
N LEU A 14 -7.37 0.94 -20.70
CA LEU A 14 -6.26 1.40 -19.87
C LEU A 14 -6.69 2.48 -18.86
N SER A 15 -7.59 3.40 -19.25
CA SER A 15 -8.15 4.44 -18.38
C SER A 15 -9.10 3.89 -17.29
N LYS A 16 -9.75 2.75 -17.56
CA LYS A 16 -10.63 2.07 -16.60
C LYS A 16 -9.85 1.22 -15.60
N ALA A 17 -8.69 0.71 -15.98
CA ALA A 17 -7.78 0.03 -15.07
C ALA A 17 -7.03 1.06 -14.22
N LYS A 18 -7.71 1.60 -13.20
CA LYS A 18 -7.09 2.47 -12.21
C LYS A 18 -6.09 1.64 -11.40
N ASP A 19 -4.87 2.16 -11.22
CA ASP A 19 -3.90 1.53 -10.33
C ASP A 19 -4.48 1.48 -8.91
N ARG A 20 -4.51 0.27 -8.33
CA ARG A 20 -5.12 0.04 -7.02
C ARG A 20 -4.25 0.62 -5.92
N LYS A 21 -4.85 1.31 -4.96
CA LYS A 21 -4.14 1.83 -3.79
C LYS A 21 -3.97 0.73 -2.74
N LEU A 22 -2.74 0.44 -2.35
CA LEU A 22 -2.40 -0.55 -1.33
C LEU A 22 -1.92 0.10 -0.05
N ALA A 23 -2.51 -0.28 1.08
CA ALA A 23 -1.89 -0.10 2.39
C ALA A 23 -1.22 -1.41 2.81
N VAL A 24 0.04 -1.37 3.22
CA VAL A 24 0.79 -2.56 3.66
C VAL A 24 1.07 -2.48 5.14
N LEU A 25 0.62 -3.47 5.91
CA LEU A 25 0.91 -3.58 7.33
C LEU A 25 2.12 -4.49 7.52
N ILE A 26 3.06 -4.11 8.40
CA ILE A 26 4.30 -4.86 8.63
C ILE A 26 4.63 -4.96 10.12
N SER A 27 5.53 -5.88 10.47
CA SER A 27 6.05 -6.04 11.84
C SER A 27 7.55 -6.36 11.92
N GLY A 28 8.30 -6.14 10.83
CA GLY A 28 9.69 -6.61 10.71
C GLY A 28 10.45 -6.08 9.49
N SER A 29 11.30 -6.93 8.88
CA SER A 29 12.27 -6.53 7.85
C SER A 29 11.67 -6.07 6.53
N GLY A 30 10.43 -6.48 6.23
CA GLY A 30 9.68 -6.04 5.05
C GLY A 30 10.20 -6.59 3.72
N SER A 31 10.64 -7.85 3.64
CA SER A 31 11.01 -8.46 2.34
C SER A 31 9.83 -8.54 1.37
N ASN A 32 8.64 -8.92 1.85
CA ASN A 32 7.41 -8.89 1.04
C ASN A 32 7.07 -7.46 0.61
N LEU A 33 7.21 -6.48 1.52
CA LEU A 33 7.06 -5.07 1.17
C LEU A 33 8.01 -4.67 0.05
N GLN A 34 9.28 -5.09 0.10
CA GLN A 34 10.23 -4.79 -0.99
C GLN A 34 9.76 -5.34 -2.32
N ALA A 35 9.34 -6.61 -2.37
CA ALA A 35 8.82 -7.22 -3.59
C ALA A 35 7.59 -6.47 -4.14
N ILE A 36 6.68 -6.03 -3.27
CA ILE A 36 5.51 -5.25 -3.66
C ILE A 36 5.91 -3.87 -4.20
N LEU A 37 6.84 -3.19 -3.55
CA LEU A 37 7.36 -1.89 -4.00
C LEU A 37 8.04 -2.01 -5.36
N ASP A 38 8.88 -3.03 -5.54
CA ASP A 38 9.61 -3.28 -6.79
C ASP A 38 8.64 -3.61 -7.93
N ALA A 39 7.65 -4.48 -7.70
CA ALA A 39 6.63 -4.83 -8.69
C ALA A 39 5.72 -3.66 -9.03
N SER A 40 5.40 -2.79 -8.06
CA SER A 40 4.63 -1.56 -8.30
C SER A 40 5.44 -0.57 -9.15
N ALA A 41 6.72 -0.40 -8.84
CA ALA A 41 7.61 0.52 -9.55
C ALA A 41 7.94 0.04 -10.98
N SER A 42 8.02 -1.27 -11.21
CA SER A 42 8.23 -1.86 -12.54
C SER A 42 6.97 -1.89 -13.41
N GLY A 43 5.79 -1.69 -12.81
CA GLY A 43 4.50 -1.84 -13.48
C GLY A 43 4.02 -3.28 -13.64
N GLU A 44 4.77 -4.27 -13.12
CA GLU A 44 4.34 -5.68 -13.04
C GLU A 44 3.07 -5.82 -12.19
N LEU A 45 3.02 -5.05 -11.10
CA LEU A 45 1.83 -4.90 -10.27
C LEU A 45 1.15 -3.56 -10.60
N ARG A 46 -0.06 -3.61 -11.14
CA ARG A 46 -0.91 -2.42 -11.38
C ARG A 46 -1.53 -1.89 -10.09
N ALA A 47 -0.67 -1.53 -9.15
CA ALA A 47 -1.03 -1.00 -7.86
C ALA A 47 0.02 -0.02 -7.37
N GLN A 48 -0.38 0.88 -6.48
CA GLN A 48 0.48 1.87 -5.84
C GLN A 48 0.41 1.66 -4.34
N VAL A 49 1.56 1.48 -3.69
CA VAL A 49 1.63 1.49 -2.23
C VAL A 49 1.44 2.93 -1.74
N VAL A 50 0.34 3.18 -1.03
CA VAL A 50 -0.03 4.52 -0.53
C VAL A 50 0.34 4.74 0.93
N ALA A 51 0.53 3.66 1.69
CA ALA A 51 1.00 3.71 3.07
C ALA A 51 1.62 2.38 3.50
N VAL A 52 2.62 2.48 4.37
CA VAL A 52 3.17 1.35 5.12
C VAL A 52 3.02 1.64 6.60
N VAL A 53 2.34 0.76 7.33
CA VAL A 53 2.13 0.90 8.78
C VAL A 53 2.80 -0.24 9.51
N SER A 54 3.61 0.09 10.51
CA SER A 54 4.27 -0.89 11.37
C SER A 54 3.75 -0.80 12.80
N ASN A 55 3.56 -1.96 13.43
CA ASN A 55 3.33 -2.03 14.87
C ASN A 55 4.62 -2.02 15.70
N LYS A 56 5.79 -1.88 15.04
CA LYS A 56 7.11 -1.76 15.67
C LYS A 56 7.88 -0.57 15.10
N ALA A 57 8.44 0.26 15.98
CA ALA A 57 9.17 1.47 15.59
C ALA A 57 10.50 1.18 14.87
N ASP A 58 11.11 0.03 15.15
CA ASP A 58 12.41 -0.43 14.64
C ASP A 58 12.30 -1.36 13.42
N ALA A 59 11.09 -1.56 12.88
CA ALA A 59 10.89 -2.39 11.69
C ALA A 59 11.65 -1.81 10.48
N PHE A 60 12.62 -2.55 9.95
CA PHE A 60 13.40 -2.13 8.78
C PHE A 60 12.53 -1.92 7.53
N GLY A 61 11.34 -2.52 7.45
CA GLY A 61 10.38 -2.23 6.38
C GLY A 61 9.94 -0.76 6.30
N LEU A 62 9.97 -0.01 7.42
CA LEU A 62 9.69 1.43 7.41
C LEU A 62 10.76 2.20 6.63
N GLU A 63 12.02 1.78 6.71
CA GLU A 63 13.11 2.38 5.94
C GLU A 63 12.96 2.09 4.44
N ARG A 64 12.52 0.89 4.08
CA ARG A 64 12.18 0.54 2.68
C ARG A 64 11.09 1.44 2.13
N ALA A 65 10.02 1.66 2.90
CA ALA A 65 8.93 2.56 2.54
C ALA A 65 9.41 4.00 2.31
N ARG A 66 10.22 4.55 3.23
CA ARG A 66 10.81 5.89 3.08
C ARG A 66 11.67 6.02 1.83
N ARG A 67 12.53 5.04 1.55
CA ARG A 67 13.37 5.02 0.33
C ARG A 67 12.57 5.01 -0.95
N ALA A 68 11.39 4.40 -0.93
CA ALA A 68 10.44 4.39 -2.04
C ALA A 68 9.53 5.63 -2.06
N ASN A 69 9.75 6.63 -1.20
CA ASN A 69 8.90 7.82 -1.02
C ASN A 69 7.44 7.49 -0.66
N VAL A 70 7.23 6.41 0.08
CA VAL A 70 5.92 5.99 0.61
C VAL A 70 5.80 6.40 2.07
N PRO A 71 4.65 6.93 2.52
CA PRO A 71 4.38 7.19 3.92
C PRO A 71 4.68 5.97 4.81
N ALA A 72 5.56 6.15 5.80
CA ALA A 72 6.01 5.10 6.72
C ALA A 72 5.58 5.46 8.16
N ILE A 73 4.54 4.78 8.65
CA ILE A 73 3.85 5.14 9.89
C ILE A 73 4.09 4.08 10.96
N VAL A 74 4.30 4.52 12.19
CA VAL A 74 4.37 3.63 13.36
C VAL A 74 3.07 3.76 14.15
N LYS A 75 2.35 2.65 14.35
CA LYS A 75 1.21 2.57 15.26
C LYS A 75 1.52 1.56 16.36
N LEU A 76 1.99 2.04 17.49
CA LEU A 76 2.23 1.17 18.65
C LEU A 76 0.91 0.86 19.36
N LYS A 77 0.83 -0.35 19.93
CA LYS A 77 -0.25 -0.73 20.84
C LYS A 77 0.12 -0.26 22.24
N ALA A 78 -0.77 0.49 22.90
CA ALA A 78 -0.54 0.87 24.30
C ALA A 78 -0.70 -0.33 25.24
N GLN A 79 0.01 -0.31 26.38
CA GLN A 79 0.12 -1.45 27.29
C GLN A 79 -1.24 -1.95 27.82
N ALA A 80 -2.16 -1.04 28.10
CA ALA A 80 -3.51 -1.35 28.59
C ALA A 80 -4.59 -1.39 27.49
N GLN A 81 -4.21 -1.19 26.22
CA GLN A 81 -5.16 -1.14 25.12
C GLN A 81 -5.66 -2.54 24.77
N ASP A 82 -6.98 -2.69 24.65
CA ASP A 82 -7.56 -3.93 24.14
C ASP A 82 -7.32 -4.07 22.63
N ARG A 83 -7.45 -5.30 22.13
CA ARG A 83 -7.15 -5.59 20.72
C ARG A 83 -8.13 -4.91 19.76
N ARG A 84 -9.41 -4.81 20.12
CA ARG A 84 -10.45 -4.23 19.25
C ARG A 84 -10.28 -2.72 19.13
N ALA A 85 -9.97 -2.04 20.23
CA ALA A 85 -9.65 -0.62 20.19
C ALA A 85 -8.42 -0.34 19.33
N TYR A 86 -7.37 -1.17 19.46
CA TYR A 86 -6.19 -1.05 18.60
C TYR A 86 -6.51 -1.24 17.11
N ASP A 87 -7.27 -2.29 16.76
CA ASP A 87 -7.62 -2.57 15.37
C ASP A 87 -8.53 -1.48 14.78
N ALA A 88 -9.42 -0.88 15.58
CA ALA A 88 -10.25 0.26 15.17
C ALA A 88 -9.40 1.51 14.87
N GLU A 89 -8.50 1.89 15.77
CA GLU A 89 -7.59 3.02 15.54
C GLU A 89 -6.64 2.78 14.36
N LEU A 90 -6.20 1.54 14.17
CA LEU A 90 -5.40 1.15 13.01
C LEU A 90 -6.20 1.28 11.71
N ALA A 91 -7.47 0.86 11.72
CA ALA A 91 -8.36 1.02 10.57
C ALA A 91 -8.57 2.50 10.22
N ASP A 92 -8.86 3.35 11.21
CA ASP A 92 -9.03 4.79 11.02
C ASP A 92 -7.77 5.43 10.41
N LEU A 93 -6.59 5.07 10.92
CA LEU A 93 -5.32 5.55 10.41
C LEU A 93 -5.07 5.11 8.96
N VAL A 94 -5.36 3.85 8.64
CA VAL A 94 -5.19 3.31 7.28
C VAL A 94 -6.17 3.98 6.30
N LEU A 95 -7.41 4.25 6.73
CA LEU A 95 -8.45 4.88 5.90
C LEU A 95 -8.10 6.32 5.47
N LEU A 96 -7.24 7.04 6.19
CA LEU A 96 -6.74 8.35 5.77
C LEU A 96 -6.06 8.32 4.39
N TYR A 97 -5.48 7.17 4.03
CA TYR A 97 -4.79 6.96 2.76
C TYR A 97 -5.70 6.45 1.63
N GLN A 98 -6.98 6.21 1.93
CA GLN A 98 -8.00 5.72 0.99
C GLN A 98 -7.54 4.48 0.19
N PRO A 99 -7.06 3.40 0.85
CA PRO A 99 -6.64 2.21 0.15
C PRO A 99 -7.85 1.47 -0.48
N ASP A 100 -7.62 0.84 -1.63
CA ASP A 100 -8.52 -0.15 -2.18
C ASP A 100 -8.34 -1.50 -1.47
N TRP A 101 -7.09 -1.87 -1.15
CA TRP A 101 -6.72 -3.12 -0.49
C TRP A 101 -5.73 -2.91 0.65
N ILE A 102 -5.79 -3.82 1.62
CA ILE A 102 -4.83 -3.94 2.73
C ILE A 102 -4.09 -5.26 2.58
N VAL A 103 -2.77 -5.22 2.71
CA VAL A 103 -1.88 -6.40 2.65
C VAL A 103 -1.15 -6.54 3.98
N LEU A 104 -1.01 -7.77 4.50
CA LEU A 104 -0.41 -8.11 5.80
C LEU A 104 0.92 -8.86 5.65
#